data_AF-A5KV46-F1
#
_entry.id   AF-A5KV46-F1
#
_cell.length_a   1.000
_cell.length_b   1.000
_cell.length_c   1.000
_cell.angle_alpha   90.00
_cell.angle_beta   90.00
_cell.angle_gamma   90.00
#
_symmetry.space_group_name_H-M   'P 1'
#
loop_
_entity.id
_entity.type
_entity.pdbx_description
1 polymer ?
#
loop_
_entity_poly.entity_id
_entity_poly.type
_entity_poly.pdbx_seq_one_letter_code
_entity_poly.pdbx_strand_id
1 'polypeptide(L)'
;MWKGSQLSKYKVTFTNTKTKKNRSVPISEALYNEIYKPTSGKLFEQCYTPFCYILKNKLGISLPSGQASHVLRHSFASHFMMNGGNILVLRDILGHADISMTMRYAHFAPDHLSEAILHNPLSNL
;
A
#
# COMPACT_ATOMS: atom_id res chain seq x y z
N MET A 1 11.75 12.90 -3.63
CA MET A 1 12.12 12.04 -4.78
C MET A 1 12.67 10.74 -4.25
N TRP A 2 12.29 9.61 -4.83
CA TRP A 2 12.65 8.27 -4.36
C TRP A 2 14.15 8.01 -4.50
N LYS A 3 14.81 7.72 -3.38
CA LYS A 3 16.25 7.48 -3.32
C LYS A 3 16.57 6.02 -3.01
N GLY A 4 17.70 5.52 -3.49
CA GLY A 4 18.16 4.17 -3.18
C GLY A 4 18.41 3.98 -1.69
N SER A 5 18.75 5.06 -0.97
CA SER A 5 18.84 5.03 0.50
C SER A 5 17.53 4.70 1.22
N GLN A 6 16.38 4.80 0.54
CA GLN A 6 15.08 4.40 1.08
C GLN A 6 14.79 2.91 0.89
N LEU A 7 15.62 2.19 0.14
CA LEU A 7 15.49 0.76 -0.12
C LEU A 7 16.52 0.00 0.72
N SER A 8 16.04 -0.78 1.67
CA SER A 8 16.83 -1.77 2.41
C SER A 8 16.48 -3.17 1.90
N LYS A 9 17.29 -4.18 2.24
CA LYS A 9 17.00 -5.57 1.86
C LYS A 9 15.58 -5.95 2.28
N TYR A 10 14.74 -6.25 1.29
CA TYR A 10 13.32 -6.65 1.43
C TYR A 10 12.42 -5.64 2.16
N LYS A 11 12.77 -4.34 2.14
CA LYS A 11 12.00 -3.31 2.86
C LYS A 11 12.14 -1.94 2.22
N VAL A 12 11.04 -1.21 2.12
CA VAL A 12 11.01 0.18 1.61
C VAL A 12 10.63 1.14 2.74
N THR A 13 11.46 2.16 2.94
CA THR A 13 11.25 3.21 3.94
C THR A 13 10.72 4.49 3.28
N PHE A 14 9.48 4.83 3.58
CA PHE A 14 8.87 6.08 3.14
C PHE A 14 9.23 7.19 4.13
N THR A 15 9.99 8.18 3.67
CA THR A 15 10.39 9.37 4.44
C THR A 15 9.76 10.64 3.89
N ASN A 16 9.84 11.75 4.64
CA ASN A 16 9.32 13.07 4.24
C ASN A 16 7.85 13.03 3.80
N THR A 17 7.03 12.32 4.57
CA THR A 17 5.58 12.28 4.37
C THR A 17 4.93 13.56 4.87
N LYS A 18 3.70 13.86 4.42
CA LYS A 18 2.92 15.03 4.88
C LYS A 18 2.82 15.11 6.42
N THR A 19 2.88 13.97 7.11
CA THR A 19 2.77 13.86 8.56
C THR A 19 4.14 13.82 9.27
N LYS A 20 5.26 13.96 8.54
CA LYS A 20 6.65 13.79 9.01
C LYS A 20 6.96 12.42 9.66
N LYS A 21 6.01 11.49 9.68
CA LYS A 21 6.21 10.13 10.19
C LYS A 21 6.83 9.26 9.10
N ASN A 22 7.97 8.68 9.41
CA ASN A 22 8.59 7.66 8.58
C ASN A 22 7.87 6.33 8.82
N ARG A 23 7.74 5.52 7.77
CA ARG A 23 7.23 4.15 7.89
C ARG A 23 7.99 3.24 6.96
N SER A 24 8.12 1.99 7.36
CA SER A 24 8.77 0.95 6.56
C SER A 24 7.77 -0.14 6.22
N VAL A 25 7.75 -0.55 4.96
CA VAL A 25 6.87 -1.62 4.48
C VAL A 25 7.75 -2.75 3.93
N PRO A 26 7.55 -4.00 4.38
CA PRO A 26 8.27 -5.14 3.83
C PRO A 26 7.86 -5.37 2.37
N ILE A 27 8.81 -5.81 1.56
CA ILE A 27 8.60 -6.19 0.16
C ILE A 27 9.21 -7.58 -0.09
N SER A 28 8.73 -8.27 -1.12
CA SER A 28 9.30 -9.56 -1.50
C SER A 28 10.73 -9.41 -2.01
N GLU A 29 11.47 -10.52 -1.97
CA GLU A 29 12.80 -10.62 -2.58
C GLU A 29 12.76 -10.33 -4.08
N ALA A 30 11.78 -10.89 -4.79
CA ALA A 30 11.60 -10.66 -6.22
C ALA A 30 11.46 -9.16 -6.53
N LEU A 31 10.60 -8.44 -5.81
CA LEU A 31 10.42 -7.01 -6.02
C LEU A 31 11.68 -6.22 -5.66
N TYR A 32 12.37 -6.59 -4.57
CA TYR A 32 13.63 -5.97 -4.20
C TYR A 32 14.67 -6.10 -5.33
N ASN A 33 14.84 -7.30 -5.87
CA ASN A 33 15.81 -7.56 -6.94
C ASN A 33 15.44 -6.82 -8.25
N GLU A 34 14.15 -6.63 -8.53
CA GLU A 34 13.67 -5.90 -9.71
C GLU A 34 13.97 -4.39 -9.62
N ILE A 35 13.80 -3.78 -8.44
CA ILE A 35 13.93 -2.31 -8.29
C ILE A 35 15.28 -1.86 -7.72
N TYR A 36 16.07 -2.79 -7.18
CA TYR A 36 17.37 -2.47 -6.59
C TYR A 36 18.33 -1.96 -7.66
N LYS A 37 19.00 -0.85 -7.33
CA LYS A 37 20.10 -0.30 -8.12
C LYS A 37 21.24 -0.04 -7.14
N PRO A 38 22.51 -0.34 -7.50
CA PRO A 38 23.67 -0.09 -6.65
C PRO A 38 23.99 1.43 -6.61
N THR A 39 23.03 2.24 -6.17
CA THR A 39 23.13 3.70 -6.09
C THR A 39 22.36 4.20 -4.88
N SER A 40 22.92 5.21 -4.20
CA SER A 40 22.20 5.97 -3.17
C SER A 40 21.34 7.10 -3.77
N GLY A 41 21.45 7.32 -5.09
CA GLY A 41 20.76 8.36 -5.85
C GLY A 41 19.30 8.04 -6.16
N LYS A 42 18.76 8.64 -7.22
CA LYS A 42 17.35 8.44 -7.63
C LYS A 42 17.13 7.00 -8.11
N LEU A 43 16.06 6.35 -7.63
CA LEU A 43 15.68 5.00 -8.10
C LEU A 43 14.93 5.05 -9.43
N PHE A 44 14.04 6.04 -9.58
CA PHE A 44 13.12 6.16 -10.71
C PHE A 44 13.17 7.57 -11.30
N GLU A 45 12.92 7.65 -12.60
CA GLU A 45 12.67 8.90 -13.31
C GLU A 45 11.22 9.39 -13.07
N GLN A 46 10.97 10.65 -13.40
CA GLN A 46 9.63 11.22 -13.26
C GLN A 46 8.70 10.60 -14.29
N CYS A 47 7.73 9.83 -13.83
CA CYS A 47 6.83 9.05 -14.70
C CYS A 47 5.35 9.41 -14.55
N TYR A 48 4.99 10.46 -13.80
CA TYR A 48 3.58 10.80 -13.56
C TYR A 48 2.81 11.10 -14.85
N THR A 49 3.36 11.92 -15.75
CA THR A 49 2.69 12.25 -17.02
C THR A 49 2.57 11.02 -17.94
N PRO A 50 3.64 10.24 -18.20
CA PRO A 50 3.50 8.97 -18.93
C PRO A 50 2.50 8.00 -18.29
N PHE A 51 2.49 7.89 -16.97
CA PHE A 51 1.56 7.03 -16.24
C PHE A 51 0.10 7.43 -16.48
N CYS A 52 -0.23 8.72 -16.35
CA CYS A 52 -1.56 9.23 -16.66
C CYS A 52 -1.95 9.00 -18.13
N TYR A 53 -0.99 9.16 -19.06
CA TYR A 53 -1.22 8.88 -20.48
C TYR A 53 -1.56 7.40 -20.73
N ILE A 54 -0.81 6.48 -20.12
CA ILE A 54 -1.03 5.03 -20.27
C ILE A 54 -2.40 4.65 -19.71
N LEU A 55 -2.75 5.10 -18.49
CA LEU A 55 -4.05 4.82 -17.88
C LEU A 55 -5.20 5.20 -18.81
N LYS A 56 -5.17 6.42 -19.35
CA LYS A 56 -6.26 6.94 -20.19
C LYS A 56 -6.27 6.35 -21.60
N ASN A 57 -5.13 6.37 -22.29
CA ASN A 57 -5.08 6.15 -23.73
C ASN A 57 -4.72 4.71 -24.13
N LYS A 58 -4.08 3.94 -23.24
CA LYS A 58 -3.67 2.56 -23.52
C LYS A 58 -4.56 1.54 -22.81
N LEU A 59 -4.96 1.85 -21.58
CA LEU A 59 -5.80 0.96 -20.77
C LEU A 59 -7.28 1.34 -20.77
N GLY A 60 -7.64 2.54 -21.26
CA GLY A 60 -9.02 3.01 -21.28
C GLY A 60 -9.61 3.27 -19.88
N ILE A 61 -8.77 3.39 -18.85
CA ILE A 61 -9.20 3.59 -17.47
C ILE A 61 -9.50 5.08 -17.27
N SER A 62 -10.78 5.40 -17.06
CA SER A 62 -11.22 6.75 -16.67
C SER A 62 -11.21 6.88 -15.15
N LEU A 63 -10.48 7.87 -14.64
CA LEU A 63 -10.42 8.18 -13.21
C LEU A 63 -10.98 9.57 -12.94
N PRO A 64 -11.62 9.80 -11.78
CA PRO A 64 -11.95 11.15 -11.34
C PRO A 64 -10.71 12.04 -11.28
N SER A 65 -10.90 13.34 -11.48
CA SER A 65 -9.81 14.30 -11.45
C SER A 65 -8.98 14.18 -10.17
N GLY A 66 -7.65 14.10 -10.32
CA GLY A 66 -6.71 13.98 -9.20
C GLY A 66 -6.54 12.58 -8.60
N GLN A 67 -7.28 11.55 -9.05
CA GLN A 67 -7.19 10.20 -8.48
C GLN A 67 -6.01 9.37 -9.01
N ALA A 68 -5.41 9.74 -10.14
CA ALA A 68 -4.29 8.99 -10.72
C ALA A 68 -3.11 8.82 -9.74
N SER A 69 -2.80 9.83 -8.93
CA SER A 69 -1.73 9.75 -7.92
C SER A 69 -1.99 8.75 -6.79
N HIS A 70 -3.24 8.31 -6.61
CA HIS A 70 -3.66 7.44 -5.52
C HIS A 70 -4.28 6.11 -5.99
N VAL A 71 -4.56 5.95 -7.28
CA VAL A 71 -5.27 4.76 -7.78
C VAL A 71 -4.57 3.45 -7.40
N LEU A 72 -3.25 3.35 -7.59
CA LEU A 72 -2.50 2.14 -7.22
C LEU A 72 -2.49 1.88 -5.71
N ARG A 73 -2.50 2.94 -4.89
CA ARG A 73 -2.64 2.82 -3.43
C ARG A 73 -4.03 2.29 -3.06
N HIS A 74 -5.07 2.78 -3.70
CA HIS A 74 -6.45 2.30 -3.50
C HIS A 74 -6.58 0.84 -3.93
N SER A 75 -5.98 0.45 -5.06
CA SER A 75 -5.94 -0.94 -5.51
C SER A 75 -5.26 -1.84 -4.48
N PHE A 76 -4.06 -1.47 -3.99
CA PHE A 76 -3.38 -2.22 -2.94
C PHE A 76 -4.24 -2.38 -1.69
N ALA A 77 -4.81 -1.28 -1.18
CA ALA A 77 -5.60 -1.29 0.04
C ALA A 77 -6.88 -2.14 -0.08
N SER A 78 -7.57 -2.05 -1.22
CA SER A 78 -8.78 -2.84 -1.47
C SER A 78 -8.45 -4.33 -1.53
N HIS A 79 -7.45 -4.72 -2.34
CA HIS A 79 -7.04 -6.13 -2.44
C HIS A 79 -6.47 -6.67 -1.13
N PHE A 80 -5.74 -5.85 -0.36
CA PHE A 80 -5.26 -6.25 0.96
C PHE A 80 -6.41 -6.63 1.89
N MET A 81 -7.48 -5.83 1.93
CA MET A 81 -8.67 -6.14 2.73
C MET A 81 -9.46 -7.32 2.16
N MET A 82 -9.64 -7.40 0.84
CA MET A 82 -10.30 -8.54 0.17
C MET A 82 -9.64 -9.88 0.50
N ASN A 83 -8.32 -9.87 0.70
CA ASN A 83 -7.54 -11.06 1.06
C ASN A 83 -7.51 -11.35 2.56
N GLY A 84 -8.40 -10.75 3.37
CA GLY A 84 -8.49 -10.97 4.82
C GLY A 84 -7.40 -10.22 5.62
N GLY A 85 -6.79 -9.19 5.04
CA GLY A 85 -5.77 -8.40 5.71
C GLY A 85 -6.30 -7.65 6.94
N ASN A 86 -5.49 -7.53 7.98
CA ASN A 86 -5.85 -6.81 9.19
C ASN A 86 -5.88 -5.28 8.97
N ILE A 87 -7.01 -4.63 9.25
CA ILE A 87 -7.21 -3.20 8.99
C ILE A 87 -6.27 -2.27 9.77
N LEU A 88 -5.82 -2.68 10.96
CA LEU A 88 -4.85 -1.94 11.76
C LEU A 88 -3.46 -2.00 11.11
N VAL A 89 -3.10 -3.17 10.57
CA VAL A 89 -1.87 -3.33 9.79
C VAL A 89 -1.94 -2.48 8.51
N LEU A 90 -3.07 -2.46 7.82
CA LEU A 90 -3.26 -1.61 6.65
C LEU A 90 -3.11 -0.12 6.99
N ARG A 91 -3.65 0.35 8.13
CA ARG A 91 -3.47 1.74 8.60
C ARG A 91 -1.98 2.09 8.69
N ASP A 92 -1.18 1.20 9.27
CA ASP A 92 0.25 1.42 9.48
C ASP A 92 1.03 1.38 8.15
N ILE A 93 0.71 0.43 7.26
CA ILE A 93 1.28 0.35 5.90
C ILE A 93 0.98 1.63 5.10
N LEU A 94 -0.26 2.14 5.18
CA LEU A 94 -0.70 3.35 4.49
C LEU A 94 -0.22 4.64 5.16
N GLY A 95 0.25 4.56 6.41
CA GLY A 95 0.67 5.70 7.22
C GLY A 95 -0.48 6.65 7.55
N HIS A 96 -1.69 6.13 7.74
CA HIS A 96 -2.83 6.92 8.15
C HIS A 96 -2.71 7.31 9.62
N ALA A 97 -2.90 8.60 9.93
CA ALA A 97 -2.82 9.09 11.30
C ALA A 97 -4.07 8.73 12.11
N ASP A 98 -5.21 8.63 11.44
CA ASP A 98 -6.50 8.26 12.00
C ASP A 98 -7.00 7.00 11.29
N ILE A 99 -7.52 6.04 12.07
CA ILE A 99 -8.12 4.81 11.55
C ILE A 99 -9.32 5.11 10.65
N SER A 100 -10.06 6.21 10.88
CA SER A 100 -11.20 6.62 10.06
C SER A 100 -10.84 6.72 8.55
N MET A 101 -9.60 7.10 8.24
CA MET A 101 -9.09 7.14 6.87
C MET A 101 -8.99 5.75 6.24
N THR A 102 -8.61 4.74 7.03
CA THR A 102 -8.49 3.34 6.58
C THR A 102 -9.84 2.65 6.56
N MET A 103 -10.79 3.05 7.42
CA MET A 103 -12.14 2.48 7.46
C MET A 103 -12.89 2.58 6.13
N ARG A 104 -12.48 3.49 5.22
CA ARG A 104 -12.97 3.50 3.83
C ARG A 104 -12.83 2.14 3.13
N TYR A 105 -11.86 1.31 3.49
CA TYR A 105 -11.66 -0.02 2.88
C TYR A 105 -12.28 -1.17 3.68
N ALA A 106 -12.91 -0.92 4.83
CA ALA A 106 -13.43 -1.97 5.71
C ALA A 106 -14.48 -2.84 5.02
N HIS A 107 -15.29 -2.25 4.13
CA HIS A 107 -16.31 -2.97 3.36
C HIS A 107 -15.76 -3.99 2.36
N PHE A 108 -14.44 -4.01 2.12
CA PHE A 108 -13.79 -5.04 1.32
C PHE A 108 -13.37 -6.27 2.14
N ALA A 109 -13.40 -6.19 3.47
CA ALA A 109 -13.07 -7.34 4.32
C ALA A 109 -14.09 -8.47 4.10
N PRO A 110 -13.66 -9.74 4.09
CA PRO A 110 -14.58 -10.87 4.12
C PRO A 110 -15.47 -10.81 5.37
N ASP A 111 -16.65 -11.44 5.30
CA ASP A 111 -17.47 -11.65 6.49
C ASP A 111 -16.83 -12.72 7.38
N HIS A 112 -16.56 -12.37 8.63
CA HIS A 112 -15.87 -13.20 9.61
C HIS A 112 -16.71 -13.47 10.86
N LEU A 113 -18.03 -13.25 10.83
CA LEU A 113 -18.90 -13.43 12.01
C LEU A 113 -18.80 -14.84 12.63
N SER A 114 -18.61 -15.88 11.80
CA SER A 114 -18.43 -17.26 12.26
C SER A 114 -17.10 -17.49 13.01
N GLU A 115 -16.09 -16.63 12.81
CA GLU A 115 -14.81 -16.74 13.52
C GLU A 115 -14.96 -16.50 15.03
N ALA A 116 -16.05 -15.86 15.48
CA ALA A 116 -16.35 -15.73 16.90
C ALA A 116 -16.45 -17.09 17.60
N ILE A 117 -16.88 -18.15 16.90
CA ILE A 117 -16.94 -19.51 17.44
C ILE A 117 -15.53 -20.11 17.59
N LEU A 118 -14.59 -19.72 16.73
CA LEU A 118 -13.21 -20.21 16.77
C LEU A 118 -12.34 -19.45 17.77
N HIS A 119 -12.54 -18.13 17.88
CA HIS A 119 -11.67 -17.22 18.64
C HIS A 119 -12.24 -16.78 20.00
N ASN A 120 -13.38 -17.33 20.44
CA ASN A 120 -13.85 -17.10 21.80
C ASN A 120 -12.94 -17.83 22.82
N PRO A 121 -12.85 -17.35 24.07
CA PRO A 121 -11.96 -17.92 25.08
C PRO A 121 -12.32 -19.35 25.54
N LEU A 122 -13.48 -19.88 25.16
CA LEU A 122 -13.93 -21.23 25.55
C LEU A 122 -13.58 -22.30 24.51
N SER A 123 -13.08 -21.94 23.32
CA SER A 123 -12.86 -22.88 22.22
C SER A 123 -11.68 -23.84 22.43
N ASN A 124 -10.76 -23.54 23.36
CA ASN A 124 -9.56 -24.33 23.66
C ASN A 124 -9.49 -24.79 25.13
N LEU A 125 -10.63 -24.88 25.81
CA LEU A 125 -10.72 -25.47 27.17
C LEU A 125 -10.82 -26.99 27.14
#